data_AF-A0A437USN1-F1
#
_entry.id   AF-A0A437USN1-F1
#
_cell.length_a   1.000
_cell.length_b   1.000
_cell.length_c   1.000
_cell.angle_alpha   90.00
_cell.angle_beta   90.00
_cell.angle_gamma   90.00
#
_symmetry.space_group_name_H-M   'P 1'
#
loop_
_entity.id
_entity.type
_entity.pdbx_description
1 polymer ?
#
loop_
_entity_poly.entity_id
_entity_poly.type
_entity_poly.pdbx_seq_one_letter_code
_entity_poly.pdbx_strand_id
1 'polypeptide(L)'
;MRTRHKAVLALLAIVFAAAVTEPYTKLFHRMADVLIYNNYRHYLPCSDLPEFGKVEDIVAQHPEAIEQIESLSPGNIEVVIDSMTCPGKASIIIYYASAEERERIDEMLPDETFFGVPISLINR
;
A
#
# COMPACT_ATOMS: atom_id res chain seq x y z
N MET A 1 21.02 38.84 12.74
CA MET A 1 21.40 37.53 13.36
C MET A 1 20.26 36.87 14.12
N ARG A 2 19.58 37.53 15.07
CA ARG A 2 18.53 36.95 15.94
C ARG A 2 17.35 36.29 15.19
N THR A 3 16.89 36.88 14.08
CA THR A 3 15.84 36.32 13.21
C THR A 3 16.28 35.07 12.45
N ARG A 4 17.54 35.03 11.97
CA ARG A 4 18.10 33.84 11.30
C ARG A 4 18.23 32.67 12.27
N HIS A 5 18.62 32.91 13.52
CA HIS A 5 18.70 31.86 14.55
C HIS A 5 17.32 31.30 14.90
N LYS A 6 16.29 32.15 15.01
CA LYS A 6 14.90 31.72 15.20
C LYS A 6 14.40 30.87 14.03
N ALA A 7 14.72 31.25 12.79
CA ALA A 7 14.35 30.48 11.60
C ALA A 7 15.04 29.12 11.56
N VAL A 8 16.34 29.04 11.88
CA VAL A 8 17.08 27.77 11.96
C VAL A 8 16.52 26.87 13.06
N LEU A 9 16.23 27.42 14.25
CA LEU A 9 15.62 26.67 15.35
C LEU A 9 14.23 26.15 14.99
N ALA A 10 13.41 26.96 14.32
CA ALA A 10 12.10 26.53 13.86
C ALA A 10 12.21 25.40 12.83
N LEU A 11 13.15 25.50 11.89
CA LEU A 11 13.37 24.46 10.88
C LEU A 11 13.86 23.15 11.52
N LEU A 12 14.79 23.23 12.48
CA LEU A 12 15.24 22.08 13.26
C LEU A 12 14.10 21.44 14.05
N ALA A 13 13.23 22.25 14.66
CA ALA A 13 12.06 21.73 15.38
C ALA A 13 11.08 21.00 14.45
N ILE A 14 10.87 21.51 13.22
CA ILE A 14 10.04 20.85 12.20
C ILE A 14 10.65 19.51 11.79
N VAL A 15 11.96 19.49 11.48
CA VAL A 15 12.67 18.26 11.11
C VAL A 15 12.62 17.23 12.24
N PHE A 16 12.82 17.68 13.48
CA PHE A 16 12.73 16.81 14.66
C PHE A 16 11.32 16.25 14.86
N ALA A 17 10.29 17.09 14.79
CA ALA A 17 8.91 16.65 14.89
C ALA A 17 8.58 15.60 13.81
N ALA A 18 8.97 15.86 12.56
CA ALA A 18 8.74 14.96 11.46
C ALA A 18 9.45 13.60 11.65
N ALA A 19 10.69 13.61 12.14
CA ALA A 19 11.44 12.40 12.45
C ALA A 19 10.80 11.59 13.59
N VAL A 20 10.24 12.25 14.62
CA VAL A 20 9.58 11.58 15.74
C VAL A 20 8.20 11.01 15.35
N THR A 21 7.48 11.66 14.44
CA THR A 21 6.15 11.21 14.01
C THR A 21 6.19 10.10 12.96
N GLU A 22 7.24 10.04 12.14
CA GLU A 22 7.34 9.11 11.01
C GLU A 22 7.13 7.63 11.34
N PRO A 23 7.66 7.08 12.47
CA PRO A 23 7.42 5.68 12.82
C PRO A 23 5.93 5.33 12.96
N TYR A 24 5.09 6.31 13.32
CA TYR A 24 3.68 6.14 13.59
C TYR A 24 2.81 6.49 12.38
N THR A 25 3.09 7.62 11.73
CA THR A 25 2.26 8.11 10.62
C THR A 25 2.67 7.54 9.27
N LYS A 26 3.94 7.11 9.13
CA LYS A 26 4.55 6.66 7.87
C LYS A 26 4.36 7.68 6.74
N LEU A 27 4.32 8.98 7.08
CA LEU A 27 3.98 10.04 6.14
C LEU A 27 5.01 10.13 5.01
N PHE A 28 6.30 10.10 5.34
CA PHE A 28 7.36 10.14 4.34
C PHE A 28 7.40 8.86 3.49
N HIS A 29 7.22 7.70 4.11
CA HIS A 29 7.14 6.44 3.35
C HIS A 29 5.93 6.43 2.39
N ARG A 30 4.75 6.88 2.83
CA ARG A 30 3.56 7.03 1.98
C ARG A 30 3.83 7.96 0.80
N MET A 31 4.46 9.11 1.05
CA MET A 31 4.81 10.05 -0.02
C MET A 31 5.82 9.45 -1.00
N ALA A 32 6.83 8.73 -0.51
CA ALA A 32 7.81 8.08 -1.37
C ALA A 32 7.18 6.96 -2.21
N ASP A 33 6.32 6.13 -1.60
CA ASP A 33 5.56 5.10 -2.31
C ASP A 33 4.80 5.72 -3.49
N VAL A 34 4.00 6.76 -3.26
CA VAL A 34 3.18 7.36 -4.33
C VAL A 34 4.02 8.13 -5.35
N LEU A 35 4.91 9.03 -4.91
CA LEU A 35 5.58 9.99 -5.81
C LEU A 35 6.82 9.44 -6.51
N ILE A 36 7.51 8.47 -5.90
CA ILE A 36 8.78 7.95 -6.40
C ILE A 36 8.57 6.56 -6.99
N TYR A 37 7.90 5.68 -6.24
CA TYR A 37 7.74 4.28 -6.64
C TYR A 37 6.46 4.02 -7.42
N ASN A 38 5.52 4.97 -7.42
CA ASN A 38 4.17 4.76 -7.91
C ASN A 38 3.57 3.49 -7.28
N ASN A 39 3.66 3.36 -5.96
CA ASN A 39 3.12 2.28 -5.13
C ASN A 39 1.94 2.79 -4.30
N TYR A 40 1.08 1.86 -3.90
CA TYR A 40 0.14 2.05 -2.80
C TYR A 40 0.30 0.90 -1.80
N ARG A 41 0.26 1.24 -0.50
CA ARG A 41 0.22 0.24 0.58
C ARG A 41 -0.92 0.59 1.51
N HIS A 42 -1.63 -0.41 2.02
CA HIS A 42 -2.73 -0.17 2.97
C HIS A 42 -2.26 0.47 4.29
N TYR A 43 -0.99 0.29 4.68
CA TYR A 43 -0.39 0.80 5.94
C TYR A 43 -1.13 0.43 7.25
N LEU A 44 -2.17 -0.40 7.19
CA LEU A 44 -2.86 -0.94 8.35
C LEU A 44 -1.92 -1.75 9.25
N PRO A 45 -2.04 -1.64 10.58
CA PRO A 45 -1.33 -2.51 11.50
C PRO A 45 -1.86 -3.95 11.40
N CYS A 46 -1.04 -4.93 11.75
CA CYS A 46 -1.45 -6.35 11.69
C CYS A 46 -2.71 -6.66 12.51
N SER A 47 -2.99 -5.91 13.59
CA SER A 47 -4.22 -6.09 14.39
C SER A 47 -5.50 -5.88 13.58
N ASP A 48 -5.43 -5.04 12.56
CA ASP A 48 -6.58 -4.59 11.78
C ASP A 48 -6.72 -5.38 10.47
N LEU A 49 -5.76 -6.27 10.18
CA LEU A 49 -5.84 -7.18 9.05
C LEU A 49 -6.80 -8.36 9.34
N PRO A 50 -7.48 -8.88 8.31
CA PRO A 50 -8.29 -10.10 8.44
C PRO A 50 -7.42 -11.34 8.71
N GLU A 51 -8.04 -12.35 9.31
CA GLU A 51 -7.43 -13.67 9.48
C GLU A 51 -7.08 -14.30 8.13
N PHE A 52 -5.94 -15.00 8.06
CA PHE A 52 -5.46 -15.62 6.82
C PHE A 52 -6.52 -16.52 6.15
N GLY A 53 -7.14 -17.43 6.89
CA GLY A 53 -8.16 -18.33 6.34
C GLY A 53 -9.37 -17.60 5.77
N LYS A 54 -9.74 -16.44 6.31
CA LYS A 54 -10.82 -15.60 5.75
C LYS A 54 -10.41 -15.01 4.40
N VAL A 55 -9.15 -14.60 4.25
CA VAL A 55 -8.62 -14.09 2.98
C VAL A 55 -8.55 -15.21 1.94
N GLU A 56 -8.09 -16.40 2.32
CA GLU A 56 -8.10 -17.58 1.45
C GLU A 56 -9.52 -17.90 0.95
N ASP A 57 -10.50 -17.90 1.85
CA ASP A 57 -11.90 -18.16 1.50
C ASP A 57 -12.44 -17.11 0.50
N ILE A 58 -12.13 -15.83 0.69
CA ILE A 58 -12.56 -14.75 -0.21
C ILE A 58 -11.91 -14.91 -1.59
N VAL A 59 -10.60 -15.16 -1.63
CA VAL A 59 -9.87 -15.39 -2.88
C VAL A 59 -10.42 -16.61 -3.63
N ALA A 60 -10.70 -17.71 -2.92
CA ALA A 60 -11.26 -18.93 -3.51
C ALA A 60 -12.70 -18.75 -4.03
N GLN A 61 -13.47 -17.82 -3.47
CA GLN A 61 -14.83 -17.50 -3.92
C GLN A 61 -14.87 -16.58 -5.14
N HIS A 62 -13.79 -15.84 -5.42
CA HIS A 62 -13.72 -14.85 -6.49
C HIS A 62 -12.54 -15.08 -7.45
N PRO A 63 -12.39 -16.29 -8.03
CA PRO A 63 -11.29 -16.58 -8.95
C PRO A 63 -11.41 -15.78 -10.25
N GLU A 64 -12.62 -15.42 -10.67
CA GLU A 64 -12.86 -14.68 -11.92
C GLU A 64 -12.39 -13.23 -11.82
N ALA A 65 -12.48 -12.62 -10.62
CA ALA A 65 -11.99 -11.28 -10.37
C ALA A 65 -10.46 -11.23 -10.43
N ILE A 66 -9.78 -12.26 -9.91
CA ILE A 66 -8.31 -12.40 -10.02
C ILE A 66 -7.92 -12.56 -11.48
N GLU A 67 -8.57 -13.47 -12.21
CA GLU A 67 -8.31 -13.68 -13.63
C GLU A 67 -8.52 -12.39 -14.45
N GLN A 68 -9.59 -11.63 -14.15
CA GLN A 68 -9.83 -10.35 -14.82
C GLN A 68 -8.70 -9.34 -14.55
N ILE A 69 -8.26 -9.19 -13.30
CA ILE A 69 -7.16 -8.27 -12.95
C ILE A 69 -5.86 -8.68 -13.66
N GLU A 70 -5.49 -9.97 -13.60
CA GLU A 70 -4.27 -10.47 -14.25
C GLU A 70 -4.35 -10.40 -15.78
N SER A 71 -5.56 -10.52 -16.35
CA SER A 71 -5.80 -10.43 -17.79
C SER A 71 -5.61 -9.02 -18.38
N LEU A 72 -5.58 -7.97 -17.54
CA LEU A 72 -5.29 -6.60 -17.99
C LEU A 72 -3.92 -6.51 -18.67
N SER A 73 -2.95 -7.30 -18.19
CA SER A 73 -1.59 -7.39 -18.72
C SER A 73 -0.97 -8.74 -18.37
N PRO A 74 -1.25 -9.79 -19.16
CA PRO A 74 -0.84 -11.16 -18.84
C PRO A 74 0.68 -11.27 -18.65
N GLY A 75 1.09 -11.75 -17.48
CA GLY A 75 2.50 -11.93 -17.11
C GLY A 75 3.18 -10.70 -16.50
N ASN A 76 2.52 -9.54 -16.48
CA ASN A 76 3.01 -8.34 -15.80
C ASN A 76 2.25 -8.02 -14.51
N ILE A 77 1.00 -8.49 -14.40
CA ILE A 77 0.18 -8.36 -13.19
C ILE A 77 0.09 -9.71 -12.48
N GLU A 78 0.30 -9.68 -11.17
CA GLU A 78 0.26 -10.86 -10.29
C GLU A 78 -0.49 -10.52 -9.00
N VAL A 79 -1.51 -11.31 -8.66
CA VAL A 79 -2.27 -11.15 -7.42
C VAL A 79 -1.84 -12.23 -6.42
N VAL A 80 -1.34 -11.81 -5.26
CA VAL A 80 -0.86 -12.74 -4.22
C VAL A 80 -1.44 -12.43 -2.85
N ILE A 81 -1.65 -13.47 -2.04
CA ILE A 81 -1.98 -13.30 -0.62
C ILE A 81 -0.68 -13.08 0.15
N ASP A 82 -0.57 -11.94 0.83
CA ASP A 82 0.53 -11.67 1.76
C ASP A 82 0.19 -12.18 3.16
N SER A 83 0.59 -13.43 3.41
CA SER A 83 0.50 -14.07 4.74
C SER A 83 1.82 -14.04 5.51
N MET A 84 2.88 -13.48 4.92
CA MET A 84 4.24 -13.53 5.49
C MET A 84 4.55 -12.30 6.35
N THR A 85 3.96 -11.16 6.02
CA THR A 85 4.19 -9.90 6.76
C THR A 85 3.59 -9.93 8.18
N CYS A 86 2.41 -10.51 8.36
CA CYS A 86 1.70 -10.55 9.64
C CYS A 86 1.28 -11.98 10.00
N PRO A 87 1.93 -12.65 10.96
CA PRO A 87 1.60 -14.03 11.32
C PRO A 87 0.12 -14.23 11.68
N GLY A 88 -0.56 -15.17 11.00
CA GLY A 88 -1.98 -15.49 11.20
C GLY A 88 -2.95 -14.54 10.50
N LYS A 89 -2.47 -13.42 9.95
CA LYS A 89 -3.25 -12.41 9.24
C LYS A 89 -2.82 -12.34 7.79
N ALA A 90 -3.63 -11.73 6.94
CA ALA A 90 -3.23 -11.50 5.57
C ALA A 90 -3.87 -10.25 4.95
N SER A 91 -3.23 -9.80 3.88
CA SER A 91 -3.75 -8.84 2.92
C SER A 91 -3.47 -9.37 1.51
N ILE A 92 -3.81 -8.60 0.48
CA ILE A 92 -3.50 -8.94 -0.91
C ILE A 92 -2.47 -7.96 -1.45
N ILE A 93 -1.49 -8.47 -2.19
CA ILE A 93 -0.57 -7.65 -2.98
C ILE A 93 -0.90 -7.87 -4.45
N ILE A 94 -1.03 -6.77 -5.19
CA ILE A 94 -1.14 -6.79 -6.65
C ILE A 94 0.12 -6.14 -7.19
N TYR A 95 0.94 -6.93 -7.90
CA TYR A 95 2.09 -6.42 -8.62
C TYR A 95 1.68 -5.94 -10.02
N TYR A 96 2.34 -4.92 -10.54
CA TYR A 96 2.17 -4.39 -11.89
C TYR A 96 3.45 -3.71 -12.37
N ALA A 97 3.55 -3.39 -13.68
CA ALA A 97 4.76 -2.88 -14.31
C ALA A 97 4.69 -1.39 -14.72
N SER A 98 3.50 -0.77 -14.75
CA SER A 98 3.33 0.60 -15.23
C SER A 98 2.22 1.42 -14.55
N ALA A 99 2.31 2.75 -14.66
CA ALA A 99 1.27 3.66 -14.18
C ALA A 99 -0.08 3.50 -14.92
N GLU A 100 -0.05 3.13 -16.20
CA GLU A 100 -1.28 2.86 -16.95
C GLU A 100 -2.01 1.60 -16.44
N GLU A 101 -1.26 0.54 -16.13
CA GLU A 101 -1.83 -0.66 -15.50
C GLU A 101 -2.40 -0.34 -14.11
N ARG A 102 -1.70 0.51 -13.35
CA ARG A 102 -2.19 0.99 -12.06
C ARG A 102 -3.54 1.68 -12.18
N GLU A 103 -3.69 2.62 -13.12
CA GLU A 103 -4.97 3.31 -13.35
C GLU A 103 -6.10 2.32 -13.67
N ARG A 104 -5.84 1.30 -14.50
CA ARG A 104 -6.84 0.27 -14.81
C ARG A 104 -7.21 -0.60 -13.62
N ILE A 105 -6.25 -0.92 -12.75
CA ILE A 105 -6.50 -1.65 -11.50
C ILE A 105 -7.35 -0.79 -10.56
N ASP A 106 -7.06 0.50 -10.43
CA ASP A 106 -7.83 1.43 -9.60
C ASP A 106 -9.28 1.58 -10.09
N GLU A 107 -9.52 1.54 -11.41
CA GLU A 107 -10.88 1.52 -11.98
C GLU A 107 -11.67 0.27 -11.58
N MET A 108 -10.99 -0.88 -11.45
CA MET A 108 -11.61 -2.14 -11.01
C MET A 108 -11.81 -2.20 -9.49
N LEU A 109 -10.93 -1.58 -8.71
CA LEU A 109 -10.89 -1.62 -7.25
C LEU A 109 -10.89 -0.20 -6.65
N PRO A 110 -11.97 0.58 -6.85
CA PRO A 110 -11.99 2.01 -6.49
C PRO A 110 -11.85 2.28 -4.98
N ASP A 111 -12.22 1.30 -4.16
CA ASP A 111 -12.12 1.39 -2.70
C ASP A 111 -10.79 0.87 -2.15
N GLU A 112 -9.82 0.54 -3.02
CA GLU A 112 -8.51 -0.02 -2.66
C GLU A 112 -8.62 -1.28 -1.77
N THR A 113 -9.67 -2.08 -2.02
CA THR A 113 -9.91 -3.36 -1.36
C THR A 113 -10.36 -4.41 -2.36
N PHE A 114 -10.00 -5.67 -2.11
CA PHE A 114 -10.48 -6.83 -2.86
C PHE A 114 -11.56 -7.53 -2.02
N PHE A 115 -12.83 -7.25 -2.32
CA PHE A 115 -13.99 -7.75 -1.55
C PHE A 115 -13.86 -7.48 -0.03
N GLY A 116 -13.40 -6.29 0.33
CA GLY A 116 -13.19 -5.87 1.72
C GLY A 116 -11.87 -6.33 2.35
N VAL A 117 -11.04 -7.07 1.61
CA VAL A 117 -9.65 -7.37 2.01
C VAL A 117 -8.75 -6.19 1.61
N PRO A 118 -7.96 -5.61 2.52
CA PRO A 118 -7.02 -4.55 2.19
C PRO A 118 -6.02 -5.00 1.11
N ILE A 119 -5.74 -4.14 0.13
CA ILE A 119 -4.73 -4.43 -0.89
C ILE A 119 -3.50 -3.53 -0.73
N SER A 120 -2.36 -3.99 -1.26
CA SER A 120 -1.23 -3.13 -1.62
C SER A 120 -0.97 -3.29 -3.11
N LEU A 121 -0.67 -2.19 -3.78
CA LEU A 121 -0.40 -2.14 -5.21
C LEU A 121 1.09 -1.79 -5.37
N ILE A 122 1.89 -2.74 -5.87
CA ILE A 122 3.34 -2.63 -5.90
C ILE A 122 3.86 -2.64 -7.33
N ASN A 123 4.43 -1.52 -7.75
CA ASN A 123 5.14 -1.38 -9.01
C ASN A 123 6.45 -2.17 -8.96
N ARG A 124 6.62 -3.11 -9.89
CA ARG A 124 7.73 -4.07 -9.95
C ARG A 124 8.32 -4.20 -11.34
#